data_AF-A0AA36NGD5-F1
#
_entry.id   AF-A0AA36NGD5-F1
#
_cell.length_a   1.000
_cell.length_b   1.000
_cell.length_c   1.000
_cell.angle_alpha   90.00
_cell.angle_beta   90.00
_cell.angle_gamma   90.00
#
_symmetry.space_group_name_H-M   'P 1'
#
loop_
_entity.id
_entity.type
_entity.pdbx_description
1 polymer ?
#
loop_
_entity_poly.entity_id
_entity_poly.type
_entity_poly.pdbx_seq_one_letter_code
_entity_poly.pdbx_strand_id
1 'polypeptide(L)'
;MGTSLSRPVRRPSRGQASLQLQTKLPPRPVVAARASSQAAVALRSREVERQPAILRQRSSPDSATAAQRFQQAARRPSQQEALRMKPTAKPGSQKPGLSRFTTAQKGTFQKALQEIRNGRKTSCWMWFVIPTPPYIVNGVEKGSSVNRKFALSDDEARAYLEFEAEGVNLRQNYLDMMTAVLEQLKAGRTPVALMGSMDAPKLSSSVQLFERISNGADPELNKVLRDIKAVLR
;
A
#
# COMPACT_ATOMS: atom_id res chain seq x y z
N MET A 1 -19.99 -76.92 21.68
CA MET A 1 -20.69 -75.65 21.36
C MET A 1 -20.44 -75.33 19.90
N GLY A 2 -21.46 -74.90 19.15
CA GLY A 2 -21.27 -74.17 17.89
C GLY A 2 -21.69 -74.89 16.60
N THR A 3 -22.97 -75.17 16.42
CA THR A 3 -23.60 -75.30 15.09
C THR A 3 -23.64 -73.94 14.40
N SER A 4 -23.23 -73.83 13.13
CA SER A 4 -23.48 -72.64 12.30
C SER A 4 -24.05 -73.06 10.95
N LEU A 5 -25.35 -72.78 10.78
CA LEU A 5 -26.15 -73.00 9.58
C LEU A 5 -26.10 -71.75 8.70
N SER A 6 -25.67 -71.92 7.46
CA SER A 6 -25.77 -70.93 6.39
C SER A 6 -27.23 -70.70 5.98
N ARG A 7 -27.67 -69.44 5.89
CA ARG A 7 -28.90 -69.02 5.19
C ARG A 7 -28.55 -68.17 3.97
N PRO A 8 -29.34 -68.24 2.88
CA PRO A 8 -29.04 -67.59 1.61
C PRO A 8 -29.52 -66.13 1.55
N VAL A 9 -28.76 -65.31 0.83
CA VAL A 9 -29.05 -63.90 0.52
C VAL A 9 -30.05 -63.81 -0.63
N ARG A 10 -31.17 -63.13 -0.38
CA ARG A 10 -32.26 -62.86 -1.32
C ARG A 10 -31.91 -61.63 -2.17
N ARG A 11 -31.85 -61.76 -3.49
CA ARG A 11 -31.89 -60.63 -4.43
C ARG A 11 -33.33 -60.11 -4.56
N PRO A 12 -33.51 -58.80 -4.78
CA PRO A 12 -34.63 -58.32 -5.57
C PRO A 12 -34.17 -57.64 -6.87
N SER A 13 -35.09 -57.70 -7.82
CA SER A 13 -35.00 -57.38 -9.24
C SER A 13 -35.24 -55.90 -9.58
N ARG A 14 -34.78 -55.56 -10.79
CA ARG A 14 -35.10 -54.39 -11.63
C ARG A 14 -36.46 -53.72 -11.38
N GLY A 15 -36.42 -52.39 -11.33
CA GLY A 15 -37.54 -51.50 -11.68
C GLY A 15 -36.99 -50.29 -12.45
N GLN A 16 -37.44 -50.12 -13.70
CA GLN A 16 -37.23 -48.91 -14.49
C GLN A 16 -38.13 -47.78 -13.95
N ALA A 17 -37.63 -46.55 -13.92
CA ALA A 17 -38.46 -45.35 -13.93
C ALA A 17 -37.67 -44.18 -14.53
N SER A 18 -38.05 -43.82 -15.75
CA SER A 18 -37.74 -42.55 -16.40
C SER A 18 -38.28 -41.39 -15.58
N LEU A 19 -37.47 -40.36 -15.33
CA LEU A 19 -38.01 -39.01 -15.16
C LEU A 19 -36.92 -37.98 -15.49
N GLN A 20 -37.14 -37.28 -16.60
CA GLN A 20 -36.40 -36.08 -16.96
C GLN A 20 -36.73 -34.97 -15.96
N LEU A 21 -35.70 -34.30 -15.45
CA LEU A 21 -35.83 -32.99 -14.81
C LEU A 21 -34.77 -32.06 -15.40
N GLN A 22 -35.18 -31.40 -16.48
CA GLN A 22 -34.58 -30.17 -16.98
C GLN A 22 -34.77 -29.08 -15.91
N THR A 23 -33.70 -28.71 -15.21
CA THR A 23 -33.69 -27.45 -14.44
C THR A 23 -33.07 -26.37 -15.30
N LYS A 24 -33.96 -25.61 -15.92
CA LYS A 24 -33.77 -24.38 -16.69
C LYS A 24 -33.00 -23.36 -15.84
N LEU A 25 -31.79 -23.00 -16.25
CA LEU A 25 -31.01 -21.90 -15.67
C LEU A 25 -31.73 -20.56 -15.95
N PRO A 26 -31.93 -19.66 -14.98
CA PRO A 26 -32.47 -18.34 -15.26
C PRO A 26 -31.42 -17.43 -15.94
N PRO A 27 -31.83 -16.55 -16.87
CA PRO A 27 -30.90 -15.65 -17.57
C PRO A 27 -30.37 -14.55 -16.64
N ARG A 28 -29.10 -14.18 -16.86
CA ARG A 28 -28.40 -13.07 -16.20
C ARG A 28 -29.07 -11.72 -16.54
N PRO A 29 -29.24 -10.80 -15.58
CA PRO A 29 -29.67 -9.45 -15.89
C PRO A 29 -28.54 -8.69 -16.62
N VAL A 30 -28.85 -8.20 -17.82
CA VAL A 30 -28.05 -7.23 -18.57
C VAL A 30 -28.34 -5.86 -17.95
N VAL A 31 -27.38 -5.30 -17.22
CA VAL A 31 -27.48 -3.94 -16.70
C VAL A 31 -27.17 -2.98 -17.84
N ALA A 32 -28.21 -2.28 -18.28
CA ALA A 32 -28.15 -1.20 -19.25
C ALA A 32 -27.29 -0.03 -18.71
N ALA A 33 -26.26 0.34 -19.47
CA ALA A 33 -25.52 1.57 -19.26
C ALA A 33 -26.41 2.75 -19.68
N ARG A 34 -26.90 3.50 -18.69
CA ARG A 34 -27.56 4.80 -18.91
C ARG A 34 -26.50 5.88 -19.12
N ALA A 35 -26.55 6.47 -20.31
CA ALA A 35 -25.92 7.73 -20.64
C ALA A 35 -26.55 8.89 -19.84
N SER A 36 -25.72 9.79 -19.34
CA SER A 36 -26.08 11.16 -18.94
C SER A 36 -24.79 11.98 -19.05
N SER A 37 -24.65 12.73 -20.13
CA SER A 37 -25.11 14.12 -20.28
C SER A 37 -24.02 15.09 -19.81
N GLN A 38 -23.34 15.72 -20.75
CA GLN A 38 -22.74 17.04 -20.57
C GLN A 38 -22.78 17.78 -21.91
N ALA A 39 -23.67 18.77 -21.94
CA ALA A 39 -23.83 19.74 -23.01
C ALA A 39 -22.71 20.78 -22.95
N ALA A 40 -22.21 21.16 -24.13
CA ALA A 40 -21.40 22.34 -24.36
C ALA A 40 -22.30 23.57 -24.49
N VAL A 41 -21.92 24.72 -23.91
CA VAL A 41 -22.25 26.07 -24.43
C VAL A 41 -21.12 27.03 -24.02
N ALA A 42 -20.80 27.92 -24.95
CA ALA A 42 -19.66 28.81 -24.98
C ALA A 42 -20.01 30.26 -24.57
N LEU A 43 -18.95 31.10 -24.59
CA LEU A 43 -18.91 32.53 -24.89
C LEU A 43 -19.28 33.58 -23.81
N ARG A 44 -18.21 34.31 -23.43
CA ARG A 44 -18.01 35.77 -23.44
C ARG A 44 -19.13 36.68 -22.90
N SER A 45 -18.74 37.55 -21.96
CA SER A 45 -18.93 39.01 -22.09
C SER A 45 -17.94 39.79 -21.22
N ARG A 46 -17.54 40.95 -21.74
CA ARG A 46 -16.58 41.93 -21.21
C ARG A 46 -17.34 43.03 -20.44
N GLU A 47 -16.71 43.60 -19.41
CA GLU A 47 -16.88 45.01 -18.98
C GLU A 47 -15.69 45.29 -18.02
N VAL A 48 -14.67 46.10 -18.31
CA VAL A 48 -14.56 47.53 -18.60
C VAL A 48 -15.20 48.41 -17.53
N GLU A 49 -14.42 48.78 -16.50
CA GLU A 49 -14.59 50.11 -15.90
C GLU A 49 -13.26 50.68 -15.38
N ARG A 50 -13.14 51.99 -15.56
CA ARG A 50 -11.94 52.82 -15.49
C ARG A 50 -11.69 53.37 -14.09
N GLN A 51 -10.43 53.72 -13.83
CA GLN A 51 -9.95 54.51 -12.68
C GLN A 51 -10.57 55.91 -12.62
N PRO A 52 -10.38 56.64 -11.50
CA PRO A 52 -9.36 57.68 -11.59
C PRO A 52 -8.45 57.85 -10.34
N ALA A 53 -7.34 58.53 -10.60
CA ALA A 53 -6.28 58.94 -9.69
C ALA A 53 -6.62 60.22 -8.91
N ILE A 54 -6.11 60.35 -7.67
CA ILE A 54 -5.89 61.61 -6.93
C ILE A 54 -4.57 61.43 -6.17
N LEU A 55 -3.45 61.98 -6.63
CA LEU A 55 -2.91 63.33 -6.45
C LEU A 55 -2.35 63.61 -5.04
N ARG A 56 -1.01 63.55 -5.00
CA ARG A 56 -0.03 64.33 -4.21
C ARG A 56 -0.53 65.11 -3.00
N GLN A 57 0.17 64.95 -1.88
CA GLN A 57 0.86 66.10 -1.27
C GLN A 57 2.28 65.72 -0.82
N ARG A 58 3.19 66.65 -1.13
CA ARG A 58 4.60 66.70 -0.77
C ARG A 58 4.72 67.49 0.53
N SER A 59 5.61 67.06 1.42
CA SER A 59 6.36 67.97 2.30
C SER A 59 7.74 67.40 2.61
N SER A 60 8.76 68.21 2.34
CA SER A 60 10.15 68.16 2.79
C SER A 60 10.56 69.64 2.94
N PRO A 61 11.69 69.99 3.57
CA PRO A 61 12.50 69.29 4.57
C PRO A 61 12.65 70.14 5.86
N ASP A 62 13.18 69.56 6.94
CA ASP A 62 13.90 70.36 7.93
C ASP A 62 15.27 69.74 8.20
N SER A 63 16.23 70.63 8.20
CA SER A 63 17.66 70.41 8.10
C SER A 63 18.34 70.31 9.47
N ALA A 64 19.45 69.56 9.47
CA ALA A 64 20.67 69.83 10.21
C ALA A 64 20.74 69.44 11.71
N THR A 65 21.47 68.34 11.91
CA THR A 65 22.65 68.26 12.79
C THR A 65 22.42 68.00 14.28
N ALA A 66 22.49 66.72 14.66
CA ALA A 66 23.14 66.32 15.89
C ALA A 66 23.95 65.03 15.63
N ALA A 67 25.26 65.21 15.58
CA ALA A 67 26.24 64.18 15.35
C ALA A 67 26.25 63.12 16.46
N GLN A 68 26.84 61.97 16.09
CA GLN A 68 27.30 60.88 16.97
C GLN A 68 26.21 59.96 17.53
N ARG A 69 26.08 58.76 16.94
CA ARG A 69 26.31 57.49 17.65
C ARG A 69 26.03 56.26 16.77
N PHE A 70 27.06 55.43 16.64
CA PHE A 70 27.05 54.02 16.24
C PHE A 70 26.78 53.66 14.78
N GLN A 71 27.85 53.70 13.99
CA GLN A 71 28.09 52.68 12.96
C GLN A 71 28.12 51.31 13.64
N GLN A 72 27.09 50.48 13.43
CA GLN A 72 27.26 49.05 13.52
C GLN A 72 26.74 48.40 12.24
N ALA A 73 27.71 47.92 11.48
CA ALA A 73 27.60 47.32 10.18
C ALA A 73 26.56 46.20 10.13
N ALA A 74 25.86 46.15 9.00
CA ALA A 74 25.23 44.96 8.47
C ALA A 74 26.27 43.83 8.43
N ARG A 75 26.25 42.97 9.45
CA ARG A 75 26.99 41.72 9.44
C ARG A 75 26.31 40.78 8.46
N ARG A 76 26.94 40.56 7.31
CA ARG A 76 26.72 39.37 6.50
C ARG A 76 26.88 38.15 7.43
N PRO A 77 25.94 37.19 7.45
CA PRO A 77 26.15 35.98 8.23
C PRO A 77 27.44 35.32 7.76
N SER A 78 28.26 34.96 8.73
CA SER A 78 29.58 34.36 8.52
C SER A 78 29.43 33.00 7.84
N GLN A 79 30.43 32.55 7.07
CA GLN A 79 30.43 31.22 6.45
C GLN A 79 30.19 30.07 7.44
N GLN A 80 30.37 30.30 8.75
CA GLN A 80 30.10 29.35 9.82
C GLN A 80 28.61 29.21 10.19
N GLU A 81 27.74 30.19 9.91
CA GLU A 81 26.30 30.10 10.22
C GLU A 81 25.50 29.37 9.13
N ALA A 82 26.00 29.35 7.88
CA ALA A 82 25.47 28.50 6.81
C ALA A 82 25.72 27.00 7.05
N LEU A 83 26.65 26.65 7.95
CA LEU A 83 26.97 25.28 8.35
C LEU A 83 26.08 24.74 9.49
N ARG A 84 25.14 25.53 10.03
CA ARG A 84 24.26 25.12 11.14
C ARG A 84 22.88 24.61 10.69
N MET A 85 22.66 24.43 9.39
CA MET A 85 21.59 23.54 8.92
C MET A 85 22.12 22.12 8.90
N LYS A 86 21.87 21.37 9.96
CA LYS A 86 22.01 19.91 9.94
C LYS A 86 21.00 19.37 8.92
N PRO A 87 21.40 18.70 7.84
CA PRO A 87 20.47 17.82 7.15
C PRO A 87 20.16 16.69 8.13
N THR A 88 18.98 16.71 8.75
CA THR A 88 18.45 15.53 9.45
C THR A 88 17.91 14.54 8.43
N ALA A 89 18.73 14.17 7.46
CA ALA A 89 18.58 12.90 6.76
C ALA A 89 19.55 11.96 7.47
N LYS A 90 19.00 11.02 8.26
CA LYS A 90 19.73 9.82 8.65
C LYS A 90 20.42 9.29 7.38
N PRO A 91 21.71 8.90 7.38
CA PRO A 91 22.29 8.26 6.20
C PRO A 91 21.47 7.00 5.95
N GLY A 92 20.52 7.08 5.01
CA GLY A 92 19.62 6.00 4.66
C GLY A 92 20.50 4.86 4.21
N SER A 93 20.45 3.77 4.98
CA SER A 93 21.23 2.57 4.83
C SER A 93 21.35 2.21 3.36
N GLN A 94 22.51 2.52 2.75
CA GLN A 94 22.80 2.25 1.34
C GLN A 94 23.05 0.75 1.18
N LYS A 95 22.12 -0.11 1.63
CA LYS A 95 22.15 -1.51 1.25
C LYS A 95 21.85 -1.57 -0.25
N PRO A 96 22.79 -2.03 -1.09
CA PRO A 96 22.58 -2.08 -2.53
C PRO A 96 21.33 -2.90 -2.83
N GLY A 97 20.40 -2.32 -3.58
CA GLY A 97 19.25 -3.04 -4.14
C GLY A 97 17.88 -2.74 -3.52
N LEU A 98 17.76 -2.13 -2.33
CA LEU A 98 16.42 -1.85 -1.75
C LEU A 98 15.67 -0.71 -2.44
N SER A 99 16.36 0.14 -3.19
CA SER A 99 15.74 1.16 -4.06
C SER A 99 14.74 0.57 -5.04
N ARG A 100 14.87 -0.72 -5.41
CA ARG A 100 13.88 -1.42 -6.25
C ARG A 100 12.46 -1.34 -5.68
N PHE A 101 12.31 -1.33 -4.36
CA PHE A 101 11.01 -1.22 -3.68
C PHE A 101 10.49 0.21 -3.67
N THR A 102 11.33 1.18 -3.30
CA THR A 102 10.91 2.60 -3.25
C THR A 102 10.52 3.10 -4.64
N THR A 103 11.32 2.80 -5.66
CA THR A 103 11.01 3.15 -7.04
C THR A 103 9.70 2.52 -7.52
N ALA A 104 9.44 1.25 -7.17
CA ALA A 104 8.19 0.59 -7.53
C ALA A 104 6.98 1.18 -6.79
N GLN A 105 7.13 1.56 -5.52
CA GLN A 105 6.03 2.05 -4.67
C GLN A 105 5.66 3.52 -4.93
N LYS A 106 6.61 4.36 -5.36
CA LYS A 106 6.48 5.84 -5.47
C LYS A 106 5.19 6.33 -6.14
N GLY A 107 4.70 5.61 -7.16
CA GLY A 107 3.46 5.95 -7.87
C GLY A 107 2.30 4.97 -7.68
N THR A 108 2.49 3.86 -6.96
CA THR A 108 1.50 2.77 -6.90
C THR A 108 0.98 2.51 -5.49
N PHE A 109 1.72 2.90 -4.45
CA PHE A 109 1.40 2.53 -3.07
C PHE A 109 0.03 3.05 -2.64
N GLN A 110 -0.27 4.33 -2.89
CA GLN A 110 -1.56 4.92 -2.51
C GLN A 110 -2.75 4.21 -3.16
N LYS A 111 -2.60 3.82 -4.44
CA LYS A 111 -3.61 3.03 -5.14
C LYS A 111 -3.77 1.64 -4.52
N ALA A 112 -2.66 0.96 -4.24
CA ALA A 112 -2.67 -0.35 -3.58
C ALA A 112 -3.36 -0.30 -2.21
N LEU A 113 -3.06 0.72 -1.40
CA LEU A 113 -3.66 0.91 -0.08
C LEU A 113 -5.17 1.14 -0.20
N GLN A 114 -5.62 1.94 -1.17
CA GLN A 114 -7.04 2.16 -1.42
C GLN A 114 -7.76 0.88 -1.87
N GLU A 115 -7.13 0.04 -2.70
CA GLU A 115 -7.69 -1.26 -3.11
C GLU A 115 -7.97 -2.16 -1.89
N ILE A 116 -7.02 -2.22 -0.96
CA ILE A 116 -7.19 -3.01 0.27
C ILE A 116 -8.23 -2.39 1.20
N ARG A 117 -8.26 -1.07 1.36
CA ARG A 117 -9.33 -0.40 2.12
C ARG A 117 -10.72 -0.62 1.52
N ASN A 118 -10.82 -0.76 0.20
CA ASN A 118 -12.05 -1.13 -0.51
C ASN A 118 -12.36 -2.65 -0.41
N GLY A 119 -11.49 -3.42 0.23
CA GLY A 119 -11.69 -4.83 0.55
C GLY A 119 -11.33 -5.79 -0.58
N ARG A 120 -10.64 -5.36 -1.64
CA ARG A 120 -10.19 -6.25 -2.71
C ARG A 120 -9.02 -5.68 -3.50
N LYS A 121 -7.93 -6.45 -3.56
CA LYS A 121 -6.81 -6.24 -4.48
C LYS A 121 -7.27 -6.40 -5.94
N THR A 122 -6.91 -5.45 -6.80
CA THR A 122 -7.27 -5.45 -8.23
C THR A 122 -6.11 -5.18 -9.18
N SER A 123 -4.94 -4.73 -8.69
CA SER A 123 -3.76 -4.49 -9.54
C SER A 123 -2.48 -5.21 -9.08
N CYS A 124 -1.43 -5.12 -9.90
CA CYS A 124 -0.22 -5.94 -9.82
C CYS A 124 0.87 -5.32 -8.92
N TRP A 125 0.64 -5.28 -7.60
CA TRP A 125 1.59 -4.68 -6.64
C TRP A 125 2.09 -5.62 -5.54
N MET A 126 1.63 -6.87 -5.52
CA MET A 126 1.84 -7.80 -4.40
C MET A 126 3.30 -7.87 -3.95
N TRP A 127 4.22 -8.07 -4.90
CA TRP A 127 5.61 -8.39 -4.62
C TRP A 127 6.40 -7.27 -3.94
N PHE A 128 6.13 -6.02 -4.33
CA PHE A 128 6.93 -4.89 -3.88
C PHE A 128 6.25 -4.08 -2.77
N VAL A 129 4.96 -4.30 -2.49
CA VAL A 129 4.28 -3.73 -1.31
C VAL A 129 4.17 -4.74 -0.17
N ILE A 130 4.01 -6.04 -0.48
CA ILE A 130 3.97 -7.14 0.49
C ILE A 130 5.04 -8.18 0.10
N PRO A 131 6.34 -7.89 0.34
CA PRO A 131 7.42 -8.77 -0.07
C PRO A 131 7.43 -10.10 0.70
N THR A 132 7.92 -11.16 0.06
CA THR A 132 7.99 -12.52 0.63
C THR A 132 9.43 -13.03 0.65
N PRO A 133 9.75 -14.04 1.48
CA PRO A 133 11.04 -14.71 1.37
C PRO A 133 11.19 -15.46 0.03
N PRO A 134 12.42 -15.77 -0.40
CA PRO A 134 12.68 -16.64 -1.55
C PRO A 134 11.99 -17.99 -1.39
N TYR A 135 11.37 -18.49 -2.46
CA TYR A 135 10.75 -19.80 -2.45
C TYR A 135 11.73 -20.84 -3.01
N ILE A 136 12.39 -21.58 -2.12
CA ILE A 136 13.44 -22.54 -2.49
C ILE A 136 12.87 -23.97 -2.56
N VAL A 137 13.09 -24.66 -3.68
CA VAL A 137 12.74 -26.07 -3.87
C VAL A 137 13.97 -26.80 -4.42
N ASN A 138 14.44 -27.83 -3.71
CA ASN A 138 15.66 -28.59 -4.06
C ASN A 138 16.89 -27.70 -4.28
N GLY A 139 17.07 -26.69 -3.43
CA GLY A 139 18.19 -25.73 -3.53
C GLY A 139 18.05 -24.68 -4.65
N VAL A 140 16.96 -24.70 -5.41
CA VAL A 140 16.72 -23.74 -6.52
C VAL A 140 15.55 -22.84 -6.19
N GLU A 141 15.74 -21.53 -6.34
CA GLU A 141 14.65 -20.57 -6.20
C GLU A 141 13.62 -20.73 -7.34
N LYS A 142 12.35 -20.88 -6.95
CA LYS A 142 11.19 -21.04 -7.84
C LYS A 142 10.35 -19.77 -7.84
N GLY A 143 9.55 -19.60 -8.88
CA GLY A 143 8.65 -18.44 -9.07
C GLY A 143 8.95 -17.66 -10.34
N SER A 144 8.16 -16.61 -10.57
CA SER A 144 8.38 -15.71 -11.71
C SER A 144 9.68 -14.90 -11.54
N SER A 145 10.16 -14.28 -12.62
CA SER A 145 11.27 -13.32 -12.54
C SER A 145 10.98 -12.17 -11.59
N VAL A 146 9.71 -11.73 -11.53
CA VAL A 146 9.25 -10.67 -10.62
C VAL A 146 9.25 -11.14 -9.17
N ASN A 147 8.85 -12.40 -8.89
CA ASN A 147 8.96 -12.96 -7.53
C ASN A 147 10.40 -12.89 -7.04
N ARG A 148 11.35 -13.40 -7.83
CA ARG A 148 12.77 -13.42 -7.45
C ARG A 148 13.35 -12.02 -7.28
N LYS A 149 12.97 -11.08 -8.15
CA LYS A 149 13.42 -9.68 -8.06
C LYS A 149 13.04 -9.01 -6.74
N PHE A 150 11.88 -9.34 -6.18
CA PHE A 150 11.35 -8.70 -4.96
C PHE A 150 11.34 -9.60 -3.74
N ALA A 151 11.91 -10.80 -3.84
CA ALA A 151 12.14 -11.64 -2.67
C ALA A 151 13.12 -10.95 -1.72
N LEU A 152 12.96 -11.23 -0.42
CA LEU A 152 13.82 -10.70 0.65
C LEU A 152 14.39 -11.83 1.49
N SER A 153 15.71 -11.88 1.60
CA SER A 153 16.36 -12.62 2.69
C SER A 153 16.04 -12.00 4.06
N ASP A 154 16.28 -12.72 5.16
CA ASP A 154 16.07 -12.19 6.51
C ASP A 154 16.87 -10.89 6.77
N ASP A 155 18.11 -10.79 6.26
CA ASP A 155 18.95 -9.60 6.42
C ASP A 155 18.52 -8.42 5.55
N GLU A 156 17.98 -8.69 4.36
CA GLU A 156 17.35 -7.66 3.55
C GLU A 156 16.01 -7.22 4.13
N ALA A 157 15.23 -8.13 4.73
CA ALA A 157 13.96 -7.80 5.37
C ALA A 157 14.15 -6.88 6.59
N ARG A 158 15.21 -7.09 7.39
CA ARG A 158 15.61 -6.15 8.46
C ARG A 158 15.89 -4.77 7.88
N ALA A 159 16.71 -4.71 6.83
CA ALA A 159 17.06 -3.45 6.21
C ALA A 159 15.90 -2.78 5.49
N TYR A 160 14.96 -3.56 4.93
CA TYR A 160 13.74 -3.06 4.33
C TYR A 160 12.93 -2.23 5.33
N LEU A 161 12.85 -2.65 6.60
CA LEU A 161 12.18 -1.90 7.67
C LEU A 161 12.94 -0.65 8.14
N GLU A 162 14.18 -0.44 7.69
CA GLU A 162 14.97 0.74 8.03
C GLU A 162 15.18 1.66 6.82
N PHE A 163 14.69 1.25 5.64
CA PHE A 163 15.02 1.90 4.38
C PHE A 163 14.01 2.98 4.00
N GLU A 164 14.55 4.16 3.71
CA GLU A 164 13.83 5.30 3.19
C GLU A 164 14.63 5.93 2.05
N ALA A 165 13.99 6.11 0.91
CA ALA A 165 14.59 6.77 -0.26
C ALA A 165 13.49 7.35 -1.15
N GLU A 166 13.83 8.40 -1.92
CA GLU A 166 12.93 9.03 -2.89
C GLU A 166 11.58 9.51 -2.30
N GLY A 167 11.55 9.85 -1.00
CA GLY A 167 10.32 10.24 -0.29
C GLY A 167 9.41 9.05 0.06
N VAL A 168 9.91 7.82 -0.06
CA VAL A 168 9.19 6.59 0.29
C VAL A 168 9.85 5.95 1.51
N ASN A 169 9.09 5.80 2.59
CA ASN A 169 9.48 5.06 3.78
C ASN A 169 8.86 3.66 3.73
N LEU A 170 9.69 2.62 3.55
CA LEU A 170 9.22 1.26 3.31
C LEU A 170 8.55 0.63 4.55
N ARG A 171 9.04 0.95 5.74
CA ARG A 171 8.46 0.50 7.01
C ARG A 171 7.07 1.08 7.22
N GLN A 172 6.92 2.40 7.05
CA GLN A 172 5.63 3.05 7.20
C GLN A 172 4.62 2.52 6.19
N ASN A 173 5.01 2.39 4.92
CA ASN A 173 4.13 1.85 3.89
C ASN A 173 3.70 0.40 4.19
N TYR A 174 4.63 -0.44 4.66
CA TYR A 174 4.29 -1.81 5.04
C TYR A 174 3.35 -1.84 6.25
N LEU A 175 3.59 -1.03 7.27
CA LEU A 175 2.72 -0.90 8.44
C LEU A 175 1.30 -0.44 8.06
N ASP A 176 1.17 0.60 7.24
CA ASP A 176 -0.11 1.12 6.76
C ASP A 176 -0.87 0.04 5.97
N MET A 177 -0.16 -0.70 5.12
CA MET A 177 -0.75 -1.81 4.36
C MET A 177 -1.24 -2.93 5.27
N MET A 178 -0.42 -3.37 6.24
CA MET A 178 -0.79 -4.44 7.17
C MET A 178 -1.95 -4.01 8.07
N THR A 179 -2.00 -2.75 8.48
CA THR A 179 -3.12 -2.20 9.26
C THR A 179 -4.42 -2.28 8.46
N ALA A 180 -4.41 -1.82 7.20
CA ALA A 180 -5.58 -1.91 6.33
C ALA A 180 -6.02 -3.37 6.06
N VAL A 181 -5.06 -4.29 5.94
CA VAL A 181 -5.36 -5.73 5.84
C VAL A 181 -6.05 -6.22 7.12
N LEU A 182 -5.50 -5.92 8.29
CA LEU A 182 -6.06 -6.35 9.57
C LEU A 182 -7.50 -5.85 9.78
N GLU A 183 -7.77 -4.60 9.42
CA GLU A 183 -9.12 -4.02 9.48
C GLU A 183 -10.11 -4.81 8.62
N GLN A 184 -9.76 -5.14 7.39
CA GLN A 184 -10.63 -5.93 6.50
C GLN A 184 -10.84 -7.35 7.02
N LEU A 185 -9.81 -7.99 7.56
CA LEU A 185 -9.92 -9.33 8.14
C LEU A 185 -10.84 -9.31 9.37
N LYS A 186 -10.71 -8.30 10.24
CA LYS A 186 -11.61 -8.10 11.40
C LYS A 186 -13.05 -7.78 10.99
N ALA A 187 -13.25 -7.15 9.83
CA ALA A 187 -14.56 -6.93 9.22
C ALA A 187 -15.14 -8.20 8.56
N GLY A 188 -14.48 -9.36 8.69
CA GLY A 188 -14.99 -10.65 8.21
C GLY A 188 -14.62 -10.99 6.77
N ARG A 189 -13.75 -10.22 6.11
CA ARG A 189 -13.22 -10.63 4.80
C ARG A 189 -12.22 -11.76 4.94
N THR A 190 -12.35 -12.76 4.08
CA THR A 190 -11.36 -13.83 4.00
C THR A 190 -10.10 -13.35 3.26
N PRO A 191 -8.92 -13.95 3.53
CA PRO A 191 -7.69 -13.62 2.82
C PRO A 191 -7.81 -13.80 1.30
N VAL A 192 -8.53 -14.84 0.87
CA VAL A 192 -8.79 -15.10 -0.56
C VAL A 192 -9.72 -14.05 -1.17
N ALA A 193 -10.74 -13.59 -0.44
CA ALA A 193 -11.61 -12.51 -0.92
C ALA A 193 -10.84 -11.17 -1.04
N LEU A 194 -9.91 -10.92 -0.13
CA LEU A 194 -9.11 -9.69 -0.09
C LEU A 194 -7.98 -9.68 -1.12
N MET A 195 -7.17 -10.74 -1.17
CA MET A 195 -5.94 -10.81 -1.99
C MET A 195 -6.11 -11.60 -3.29
N GLY A 196 -7.10 -12.48 -3.38
CA GLY A 196 -7.20 -13.50 -4.42
C GLY A 196 -6.46 -14.78 -4.06
N SER A 197 -6.81 -15.89 -4.73
CA SER A 197 -6.28 -17.23 -4.43
C SER A 197 -4.77 -17.35 -4.60
N MET A 198 -4.20 -16.64 -5.57
CA MET A 198 -2.75 -16.70 -5.86
C MET A 198 -1.90 -15.89 -4.87
N ASP A 199 -2.46 -14.83 -4.29
CA ASP A 199 -1.70 -13.89 -3.44
C ASP A 199 -2.01 -14.06 -1.95
N ALA A 200 -3.12 -14.70 -1.57
CA ALA A 200 -3.41 -15.03 -0.17
C ALA A 200 -2.27 -15.83 0.51
N PRO A 201 -1.65 -16.86 -0.10
CA PRO A 201 -0.50 -17.55 0.49
C PRO A 201 0.74 -16.64 0.66
N LYS A 202 0.90 -15.64 -0.22
CA LYS A 202 2.01 -14.69 -0.15
C LYS A 202 1.84 -13.73 1.02
N LEU A 203 0.60 -13.31 1.33
CA LEU A 203 0.31 -12.53 2.53
C LEU A 203 0.76 -13.30 3.79
N SER A 204 0.36 -14.56 3.93
CA SER A 204 0.77 -15.39 5.07
C SER A 204 2.29 -15.56 5.16
N SER A 205 2.98 -15.69 4.02
CA SER A 205 4.44 -15.82 3.97
C SER A 205 5.15 -14.52 4.38
N SER A 206 4.64 -13.37 3.92
CA SER A 206 5.15 -12.05 4.30
C SER A 206 4.95 -11.75 5.79
N VAL A 207 3.74 -11.99 6.30
CA VAL A 207 3.41 -11.78 7.73
C VAL A 207 4.33 -12.61 8.61
N GLN A 208 4.58 -13.88 8.28
CA GLN A 208 5.50 -14.73 9.06
C GLN A 208 6.95 -14.23 9.03
N LEU A 209 7.43 -13.77 7.87
CA LEU A 209 8.78 -13.18 7.74
C LEU A 209 8.89 -11.94 8.62
N PHE A 210 8.04 -10.94 8.40
CA PHE A 210 8.15 -9.66 9.10
C PHE A 210 7.78 -9.77 10.59
N GLU A 211 6.94 -10.72 11.00
CA GLU A 211 6.66 -10.97 12.42
C GLU A 211 7.92 -11.49 13.14
N ARG A 212 8.67 -12.41 12.51
CA ARG A 212 9.97 -12.85 13.05
C ARG A 212 10.98 -11.70 13.10
N ILE A 213 11.06 -10.91 12.04
CA ILE A 213 12.06 -9.84 11.89
C ILE A 213 11.80 -8.64 12.82
N SER A 214 10.54 -8.25 13.01
CA SER A 214 10.14 -7.12 13.86
C SER A 214 10.15 -7.44 15.36
N ASN A 215 10.26 -8.71 15.75
CA ASN A 215 10.20 -9.10 17.15
C ASN A 215 11.34 -8.47 17.97
N GLY A 216 11.00 -7.62 18.93
CA GLY A 216 11.94 -6.87 19.76
C GLY A 216 12.55 -5.62 19.10
N ALA A 217 12.51 -5.52 17.77
CA ALA A 217 13.05 -4.37 17.02
C ALA A 217 11.99 -3.31 16.68
N ASP A 218 10.76 -3.74 16.39
CA ASP A 218 9.65 -2.86 16.01
C ASP A 218 8.34 -3.36 16.66
N PRO A 219 8.06 -2.99 17.92
CA PRO A 219 6.91 -3.48 18.67
C PRO A 219 5.55 -3.14 18.05
N GLU A 220 5.45 -1.97 17.42
CA GLU A 220 4.23 -1.49 16.77
C GLU A 220 3.87 -2.40 15.59
N LEU A 221 4.80 -2.57 14.65
CA LEU A 221 4.59 -3.44 13.50
C LEU A 221 4.39 -4.90 13.94
N ASN A 222 5.19 -5.37 14.89
CA ASN A 222 5.10 -6.74 15.37
C ASN A 222 3.71 -7.07 15.93
N LYS A 223 3.12 -6.14 16.69
CA LYS A 223 1.76 -6.30 17.23
C LYS A 223 0.73 -6.48 16.11
N VAL A 224 0.75 -5.63 15.08
CA VAL A 224 -0.18 -5.73 13.94
C VAL A 224 -0.03 -7.09 13.24
N LEU A 225 1.20 -7.53 13.01
CA LEU A 225 1.48 -8.81 12.34
C LEU A 225 1.03 -10.02 13.16
N ARG A 226 1.18 -9.98 14.50
CA ARG A 226 0.65 -11.01 15.39
C ARG A 226 -0.88 -11.08 15.35
N ASP A 227 -1.53 -9.92 15.35
CA ASP A 227 -3.00 -9.84 15.25
C ASP A 227 -3.49 -10.41 13.90
N ILE A 228 -2.81 -10.11 12.79
CA ILE A 228 -3.12 -10.72 11.48
C ILE A 228 -2.91 -12.24 11.53
N LYS A 229 -1.76 -12.69 12.03
CA LYS A 229 -1.41 -14.12 12.12
C LYS A 229 -2.43 -14.90 12.96
N ALA A 230 -3.04 -14.29 13.97
CA ALA A 230 -4.10 -14.90 14.77
C ALA A 230 -5.40 -15.11 13.97
N VAL A 231 -5.71 -14.20 13.03
CA VAL A 231 -6.91 -14.29 12.18
C VAL A 231 -6.70 -15.19 10.95
N LEU A 232 -5.45 -15.38 10.50
CA LEU A 232 -5.12 -16.25 9.38
C LEU A 232 -5.09 -17.76 9.73
N ARG A 233 -5.24 -18.12 11.02
CA ARG A 233 -5.19 -19.50 11.52
C ARG A 233 -6.52 -20.22 11.41
#